data_AF-A0A2G6DCR8-F1
#
_entry.id   AF-A0A2G6DCR8-F1
#
_cell.length_a   1.000
_cell.length_b   1.000
_cell.length_c   1.000
_cell.angle_alpha   90.00
_cell.angle_beta   90.00
_cell.angle_gamma   90.00
#
_symmetry.space_group_name_H-M   'P 1'
#
loop_
_entity.id
_entity.type
_entity.pdbx_description
1 polymer ?
#
loop_
_entity_poly.entity_id
_entity_poly.type
_entity_poly.pdbx_seq_one_letter_code
_entity_poly.pdbx_strand_id
1 'polypeptide(L)'
;MHYSGSDKRRIINILLLLVVCVLAWLIVQKVQKEQRGPDTLYSDAIGKVMTRISIQLPHQPVIMMQAQGASWQMTAPLSAKVNTQALQQLTTLLYEPIQAKYPVEGKDLSAFGLGESAIRVQFNDVEYALGALNPVNHYRYVLHNQQILMVNEVVYELLSRGVVGFVEEG
;
A
#
# COMPACT_ATOMS: atom_id res chain seq x y z
N MET A 1 47.03 -42.70 -6.64
CA MET A 1 46.63 -41.44 -7.30
C MET A 1 47.04 -40.29 -6.39
N HIS A 2 48.19 -39.67 -6.68
CA HIS A 2 48.82 -38.64 -5.85
C HIS A 2 48.23 -37.27 -6.23
N TYR A 3 47.39 -36.67 -5.39
CA TYR A 3 46.99 -35.27 -5.58
C TYR A 3 48.09 -34.37 -5.02
N SER A 4 48.85 -33.73 -5.91
CA SER A 4 49.94 -32.81 -5.59
C SER A 4 49.41 -31.58 -4.85
N GLY A 5 50.21 -31.02 -3.94
CA GLY A 5 49.82 -29.91 -3.04
C GLY A 5 49.37 -28.62 -3.74
N SER A 6 49.59 -28.48 -5.06
CA SER A 6 49.08 -27.38 -5.88
C SER A 6 47.59 -27.50 -6.22
N ASP A 7 47.09 -28.72 -6.38
CA ASP A 7 45.73 -28.98 -6.88
C ASP A 7 44.70 -28.77 -5.78
N LYS A 8 45.04 -29.12 -4.52
CA LYS A 8 44.19 -28.82 -3.35
C LYS A 8 43.99 -27.32 -3.18
N ARG A 9 45.04 -26.51 -3.39
CA ARG A 9 44.98 -25.04 -3.30
C ARG A 9 44.14 -24.45 -4.44
N ARG A 10 44.26 -24.99 -5.67
CA ARG A 10 43.43 -24.59 -6.81
C ARG A 10 41.96 -24.92 -6.61
N ILE A 11 41.65 -26.11 -6.10
CA ILE A 11 40.27 -26.52 -5.79
C ILE A 11 39.66 -25.62 -4.73
N ILE A 12 40.39 -25.30 -3.66
CA ILE A 12 39.93 -24.36 -2.63
C ILE A 12 39.67 -22.98 -3.24
N ASN A 13 40.55 -22.48 -4.10
CA ASN A 13 40.36 -21.17 -4.75
C ASN A 13 39.16 -21.16 -5.71
N ILE A 14 38.92 -22.25 -6.45
CA ILE A 14 37.76 -22.38 -7.34
C ILE A 14 36.47 -22.47 -6.54
N LEU A 15 36.46 -23.23 -5.44
CA LEU A 15 35.32 -23.30 -4.53
C LEU A 15 35.03 -21.92 -3.92
N LEU A 16 36.06 -21.21 -3.46
CA LEU A 16 35.93 -19.86 -2.92
C LEU A 16 35.36 -18.89 -3.97
N LEU A 17 35.85 -18.97 -5.21
CA LEU A 17 35.37 -18.15 -6.32
C LEU A 17 33.90 -18.44 -6.64
N LEU A 18 33.49 -19.71 -6.62
CA LEU A 18 32.10 -20.11 -6.83
C LEU A 18 31.19 -19.54 -5.73
N VAL A 19 31.61 -19.62 -4.46
CA VAL A 19 30.88 -19.01 -3.33
C VAL A 19 30.74 -17.50 -3.51
N VAL A 20 31.82 -16.81 -3.90
CA VAL A 20 31.78 -15.35 -4.15
C VAL A 20 30.83 -15.02 -5.30
N CYS A 21 30.84 -15.79 -6.40
CA CYS A 21 29.91 -15.60 -7.51
C CYS A 21 28.45 -15.82 -7.11
N VAL A 22 28.15 -16.84 -6.30
CA VAL A 22 26.80 -17.08 -5.77
C VAL A 22 26.36 -15.92 -4.86
N LEU A 23 27.24 -15.46 -3.96
CA LEU A 23 26.94 -14.31 -3.10
C LEU A 23 26.72 -13.02 -3.90
N ALA A 24 27.56 -12.75 -4.90
CA ALA A 24 27.41 -11.61 -5.80
C ALA A 24 26.08 -11.69 -6.56
N TRP A 25 25.69 -12.86 -7.06
CA TRP A 25 24.39 -13.07 -7.71
C TRP A 25 23.23 -12.81 -6.74
N LEU A 26 23.30 -13.31 -5.51
CA LEU A 26 22.28 -13.05 -4.48
C LEU A 26 22.16 -11.56 -4.13
N ILE A 27 23.29 -10.82 -4.11
CA ILE A 27 23.29 -9.37 -3.87
C ILE A 27 22.65 -8.62 -5.04
N VAL A 28 23.00 -8.94 -6.28
CA VAL A 28 22.43 -8.30 -7.48
C VAL A 28 20.90 -8.49 -7.55
N GLN A 29 20.41 -9.68 -7.19
CA GLN A 29 18.96 -9.93 -7.10
C GLN A 29 18.26 -9.06 -6.06
N LYS A 30 18.93 -8.74 -4.94
CA LYS A 30 18.35 -7.86 -3.91
C LYS A 30 18.40 -6.39 -4.31
N VAL A 31 19.51 -5.92 -4.90
CA VAL A 31 19.73 -4.51 -5.27
C VAL A 31 18.76 -4.03 -6.37
N GLN A 32 18.37 -4.88 -7.32
CA GLN A 32 17.38 -4.49 -8.35
C GLN A 32 16.00 -4.16 -7.76
N LYS A 33 15.68 -4.68 -6.57
CA LYS A 33 14.43 -4.39 -5.86
C LYS A 33 14.47 -3.04 -5.13
N GLU A 34 15.66 -2.54 -4.81
CA GLU A 34 15.89 -1.26 -4.10
C GLU A 34 16.06 -0.05 -5.05
N GLN A 35 16.31 -0.27 -6.35
CA GLN A 35 16.48 0.81 -7.34
C GLN A 35 15.17 1.40 -7.89
N ARG A 36 14.04 0.73 -7.65
CA ARG A 36 12.73 1.38 -7.75
C ARG A 36 12.57 2.12 -6.44
N GLY A 37 12.25 3.42 -6.48
CA GLY A 37 11.99 4.21 -5.27
C GLY A 37 11.01 3.49 -4.32
N PRO A 38 10.85 3.98 -3.07
CA PRO A 38 10.04 3.29 -2.08
C PRO A 38 8.68 2.89 -2.67
N ASP A 39 8.37 1.61 -2.58
CA ASP A 39 7.12 1.03 -3.05
C ASP A 39 5.97 1.73 -2.30
N THR A 40 5.03 2.34 -3.01
CA THR A 40 3.92 3.12 -2.40
C THR A 40 2.60 2.41 -2.61
N LEU A 41 1.54 2.90 -1.99
CA LEU A 41 0.19 2.37 -2.22
C LEU A 41 -0.34 2.65 -3.63
N TYR A 42 0.29 3.52 -4.42
CA TYR A 42 -0.15 3.85 -5.77
C TYR A 42 -0.17 2.61 -6.67
N SER A 43 -1.25 2.46 -7.43
CA SER A 43 -1.42 1.41 -8.43
C SER A 43 -1.66 2.01 -9.81
N ASP A 44 -0.93 1.53 -10.82
CA ASP A 44 -1.11 1.96 -12.21
C ASP A 44 -2.53 1.70 -12.73
N ALA A 45 -3.26 0.76 -12.12
CA ALA A 45 -4.66 0.47 -12.44
C ALA A 45 -5.62 1.61 -12.09
N ILE A 46 -5.21 2.55 -11.22
CA ILE A 46 -5.95 3.80 -10.99
C ILE A 46 -5.99 4.62 -12.29
N GLY A 47 -4.94 4.55 -13.10
CA GLY A 47 -4.77 5.36 -14.29
C GLY A 47 -4.32 6.79 -13.98
N LYS A 48 -4.08 7.57 -15.05
CA LYS A 48 -3.52 8.94 -14.93
C LYS A 48 -4.50 9.97 -14.38
N VAL A 49 -5.80 9.70 -14.45
CA VAL A 49 -6.86 10.64 -14.09
C VAL A 49 -7.79 9.98 -13.08
N MET A 50 -7.88 10.59 -11.90
CA MET A 50 -8.86 10.20 -10.89
C MET A 50 -10.21 10.79 -11.26
N THR A 51 -11.24 9.96 -11.41
CA THR A 51 -12.60 10.40 -11.79
C THR A 51 -13.64 10.03 -10.76
N ARG A 52 -13.40 8.98 -9.97
CA ARG A 52 -14.31 8.49 -8.95
C ARG A 52 -13.54 8.14 -7.69
N ILE A 53 -14.08 8.56 -6.56
CA ILE A 53 -13.64 8.12 -5.24
C ILE A 53 -14.87 7.66 -4.47
N SER A 54 -14.82 6.49 -3.86
CA SER A 54 -15.85 6.05 -2.92
C SER A 54 -15.25 5.60 -1.60
N ILE A 55 -15.96 5.91 -0.52
CA ILE A 55 -15.55 5.57 0.84
C ILE A 55 -16.71 4.82 1.49
N GLN A 56 -16.43 3.62 1.98
CA GLN A 56 -17.36 2.82 2.77
C GLN A 56 -16.82 2.73 4.20
N LEU A 57 -17.49 3.40 5.13
CA LEU A 57 -17.25 3.21 6.55
C LEU A 57 -18.15 2.06 7.07
N PRO A 58 -17.71 1.31 8.09
CA PRO A 58 -18.56 0.29 8.71
C PRO A 58 -19.88 0.88 9.20
N HIS A 59 -21.00 0.24 8.83
CA HIS A 59 -22.36 0.62 9.24
C HIS A 59 -22.80 2.05 8.88
N GLN A 60 -22.14 2.71 7.92
CA GLN A 60 -22.57 4.03 7.43
C GLN A 60 -22.90 3.99 5.93
N PRO A 61 -23.66 4.97 5.41
CA PRO A 61 -23.88 5.11 3.97
C PRO A 61 -22.56 5.28 3.20
N VAL A 62 -22.52 4.74 1.98
CA VAL A 62 -21.39 4.93 1.06
C VAL A 62 -21.27 6.42 0.72
N ILE A 63 -20.08 6.97 0.83
CA ILE A 63 -19.74 8.27 0.29
C ILE A 63 -19.27 8.06 -1.14
N MET A 64 -19.92 8.71 -2.11
CA MET A 64 -19.51 8.68 -3.51
C MET A 64 -19.18 10.08 -3.97
N MET A 65 -18.01 10.24 -4.58
CA MET A 65 -17.53 11.50 -5.12
C MET A 65 -17.11 11.30 -6.57
N GLN A 66 -17.45 12.26 -7.42
CA GLN A 66 -17.13 12.24 -8.85
C GLN A 66 -16.53 13.58 -9.28
N ALA A 67 -15.52 13.50 -10.16
CA ALA A 67 -14.96 14.66 -10.80
C ALA A 67 -15.97 15.26 -11.80
N GLN A 68 -16.17 16.57 -11.72
CA GLN A 68 -16.96 17.37 -12.65
C GLN A 68 -16.08 18.47 -13.26
N GLY A 69 -15.33 18.11 -14.31
CA GLY A 69 -14.34 19.01 -14.90
C GLY A 69 -13.19 19.27 -13.92
N ALA A 70 -13.08 20.49 -13.41
CA ALA A 70 -12.04 20.90 -12.45
C ALA A 70 -12.48 20.80 -10.98
N SER A 71 -13.76 20.55 -10.71
CA SER A 71 -14.30 20.43 -9.34
C SER A 71 -14.68 18.98 -9.03
N TRP A 72 -14.95 18.72 -7.75
CA TRP A 72 -15.46 17.45 -7.27
C TRP A 72 -16.83 17.64 -6.61
N GLN A 73 -17.74 16.72 -6.92
CA GLN A 73 -19.09 16.71 -6.37
C GLN A 73 -19.34 15.40 -5.65
N MET A 74 -19.88 15.47 -4.44
CA MET A 74 -20.41 14.32 -3.72
C MET A 74 -21.77 13.99 -4.33
N THR A 75 -21.96 12.74 -4.75
CA THR A 75 -23.21 12.25 -5.34
C THR A 75 -24.00 11.37 -4.38
N ALA A 76 -23.35 10.85 -3.34
CA ALA A 76 -23.98 10.10 -2.25
C ALA A 76 -23.19 10.29 -0.93
N PRO A 77 -23.87 10.23 0.24
CA PRO A 77 -25.31 10.01 0.43
C PRO A 77 -26.17 11.26 0.19
N LEU A 78 -25.54 12.42 0.02
CA LEU A 78 -26.18 13.68 -0.30
C LEU A 78 -25.44 14.37 -1.45
N SER A 79 -26.10 15.32 -2.12
CA SER A 79 -25.45 16.14 -3.13
C SER A 79 -24.83 17.38 -2.48
N ALA A 80 -23.50 17.48 -2.51
CA ALA A 80 -22.77 18.64 -2.01
C ALA A 80 -21.43 18.81 -2.72
N LYS A 81 -20.92 20.05 -2.72
CA LYS A 81 -19.58 20.33 -3.21
C LYS A 81 -18.55 19.70 -2.26
N VAL A 82 -17.55 19.04 -2.85
CA VAL A 82 -16.51 18.35 -2.08
C VAL A 82 -15.47 19.36 -1.61
N ASN A 83 -15.02 19.20 -0.37
CA ASN A 83 -13.88 19.92 0.15
C ASN A 83 -12.59 19.45 -0.57
N THR A 84 -12.04 20.31 -1.42
CA THR A 84 -10.84 20.02 -2.22
C THR A 84 -9.62 19.71 -1.34
N GLN A 85 -9.47 20.38 -0.18
CA GLN A 85 -8.36 20.12 0.73
C GLN A 85 -8.47 18.72 1.37
N ALA A 86 -9.67 18.32 1.77
CA ALA A 86 -9.93 16.96 2.26
C ALA A 86 -9.60 15.92 1.18
N LEU A 87 -9.97 16.19 -0.07
CA LEU A 87 -9.64 15.30 -1.17
C LEU A 87 -8.14 15.18 -1.41
N GLN A 88 -7.41 16.30 -1.39
CA GLN A 88 -5.96 16.33 -1.51
C GLN A 88 -5.30 15.53 -0.38
N GLN A 89 -5.75 15.72 0.87
CA GLN A 89 -5.28 14.95 2.00
C GLN A 89 -5.57 13.45 1.81
N LEU A 90 -6.78 13.07 1.38
CA LEU A 90 -7.10 11.68 1.10
C LEU A 90 -6.17 11.06 0.06
N THR A 91 -5.81 11.81 -0.99
CA THR A 91 -4.92 11.31 -2.05
C THR A 91 -3.47 11.10 -1.59
N THR A 92 -3.04 11.67 -0.46
CA THR A 92 -1.69 11.40 0.07
C THR A 92 -1.51 9.94 0.43
N LEU A 93 -2.60 9.23 0.74
CA LEU A 93 -2.60 7.78 0.99
C LEU A 93 -1.89 7.00 -0.12
N LEU A 94 -2.09 7.37 -1.38
CA LEU A 94 -1.49 6.67 -2.52
C LEU A 94 0.03 6.83 -2.58
N TYR A 95 0.57 7.87 -1.96
CA TYR A 95 2.00 8.15 -1.94
C TYR A 95 2.69 7.63 -0.66
N GLU A 96 1.95 6.98 0.23
CA GLU A 96 2.52 6.45 1.47
C GLU A 96 3.52 5.32 1.20
N PRO A 97 4.76 5.41 1.71
CA PRO A 97 5.74 4.36 1.58
C PRO A 97 5.33 3.10 2.33
N ILE A 98 5.38 1.96 1.65
CA ILE A 98 5.08 0.67 2.23
C ILE A 98 6.26 0.19 3.08
N GLN A 99 6.01 0.05 4.38
CA GLN A 99 6.98 -0.34 5.38
C GLN A 99 7.16 -1.87 5.46
N ALA A 100 6.07 -2.61 5.23
CA ALA A 100 6.09 -4.07 5.19
C ALA A 100 4.96 -4.62 4.32
N LYS A 101 5.15 -5.83 3.78
CA LYS A 101 4.17 -6.56 2.96
C LYS A 101 4.06 -8.00 3.43
N TYR A 102 2.84 -8.51 3.56
CA TYR A 102 2.55 -9.90 3.89
C TYR A 102 1.46 -10.46 2.98
N PRO A 103 1.55 -11.74 2.54
CA PRO A 103 0.43 -12.39 1.87
C PRO A 103 -0.75 -12.57 2.84
N VAL A 104 -1.97 -12.49 2.31
CA VAL A 104 -3.20 -12.77 3.08
C VAL A 104 -3.37 -14.27 3.36
N GLU A 105 -2.79 -15.13 2.53
CA GLU A 105 -2.93 -16.59 2.67
C GLU A 105 -2.58 -17.08 4.08
N GLY A 106 -3.48 -17.86 4.68
CA GLY A 106 -3.32 -18.39 6.03
C GLY A 106 -3.45 -17.38 7.17
N LYS A 107 -3.90 -16.14 6.89
CA LYS A 107 -4.13 -15.10 7.90
C LYS A 107 -5.61 -14.80 8.07
N ASP A 108 -6.03 -14.58 9.32
CA ASP A 108 -7.35 -14.03 9.63
C ASP A 108 -7.34 -12.51 9.47
N LEU A 109 -8.04 -11.99 8.46
CA LEU A 109 -8.14 -10.55 8.19
C LEU A 109 -8.78 -9.76 9.34
N SER A 110 -9.67 -10.39 10.11
CA SER A 110 -10.33 -9.73 11.24
C SER A 110 -9.33 -9.37 12.34
N ALA A 111 -8.29 -10.19 12.54
CA ALA A 111 -7.21 -9.91 13.50
C ALA A 111 -6.39 -8.65 13.15
N PHE A 112 -6.43 -8.19 11.90
CA PHE A 112 -5.79 -6.96 11.43
C PHE A 112 -6.79 -5.79 11.32
N GLY A 113 -8.06 -5.98 11.70
CA GLY A 113 -9.14 -5.02 11.47
C GLY A 113 -9.52 -4.87 9.99
N LEU A 114 -9.12 -5.82 9.12
CA LEU A 114 -9.33 -5.81 7.67
C LEU A 114 -10.61 -6.56 7.23
N GLY A 115 -11.42 -6.99 8.20
CA GLY A 115 -12.73 -7.62 7.98
C GLY A 115 -13.86 -6.60 7.82
N GLU A 116 -14.93 -6.78 8.59
CA GLU A 116 -16.12 -5.90 8.54
C GLU A 116 -15.87 -4.51 9.13
N SER A 117 -14.90 -4.37 10.03
CA SER A 117 -14.52 -3.11 10.66
C SER A 117 -13.66 -2.20 9.78
N ALA A 118 -13.25 -2.66 8.60
CA ALA A 118 -12.34 -1.91 7.73
C ALA A 118 -13.05 -0.72 7.10
N ILE A 119 -12.36 0.42 7.02
CA ILE A 119 -12.78 1.51 6.14
C ILE A 119 -12.26 1.19 4.74
N ARG A 120 -13.17 1.08 3.76
CA ARG A 120 -12.77 0.82 2.36
C ARG A 120 -12.76 2.13 1.59
N VAL A 121 -11.65 2.41 0.93
CA VAL A 121 -11.50 3.53 0.01
C VAL A 121 -11.23 2.97 -1.36
N GLN A 122 -12.00 3.41 -2.33
CA GLN A 122 -11.82 3.04 -3.73
C GLN A 122 -11.46 4.28 -4.53
N PHE A 123 -10.37 4.16 -5.29
CA PHE A 123 -9.89 5.15 -6.24
C PHE A 123 -10.07 4.59 -7.65
N ASN A 124 -11.01 5.14 -8.41
CA ASN A 124 -11.52 4.54 -9.64
C ASN A 124 -11.93 3.07 -9.42
N ASP A 125 -11.13 2.12 -9.90
CA ASP A 125 -11.39 0.68 -9.79
C ASP A 125 -10.51 -0.02 -8.74
N VAL A 126 -9.67 0.73 -8.03
CA VAL A 126 -8.69 0.19 -7.08
C VAL A 126 -9.15 0.39 -5.64
N GLU A 127 -9.41 -0.72 -4.95
CA GLU A 127 -9.82 -0.72 -3.53
C GLU A 127 -8.62 -0.88 -2.58
N TYR A 128 -8.70 -0.15 -1.47
CA TYR A 128 -7.85 -0.25 -0.30
C TYR A 128 -8.74 -0.41 0.93
N ALA A 129 -8.53 -1.45 1.72
CA ALA A 129 -9.19 -1.63 3.02
C ALA A 129 -8.23 -1.22 4.14
N LEU A 130 -8.58 -0.18 4.91
CA LEU A 130 -7.79 0.31 6.03
C LEU A 130 -8.30 -0.34 7.32
N GLY A 131 -7.40 -1.04 8.00
CA GLY A 131 -7.67 -1.77 9.23
C GLY A 131 -7.12 -1.09 10.47
N ALA A 132 -6.76 -1.91 11.45
CA ALA A 132 -6.23 -1.46 12.73
C ALA A 132 -4.78 -0.96 12.62
N LEU A 133 -4.36 -0.20 13.63
CA LEU A 133 -2.95 0.11 13.84
C LEU A 133 -2.24 -1.11 14.45
N ASN A 134 -1.03 -1.39 13.98
CA ASN A 134 -0.15 -2.34 14.63
C ASN A 134 0.25 -1.81 16.03
N PRO A 135 0.12 -2.60 17.11
CA PRO A 135 0.33 -2.12 18.47
C PRO A 135 1.80 -1.84 18.82
N VAL A 136 2.76 -2.26 17.99
CA VAL A 136 4.20 -2.13 18.24
C VAL A 136 4.77 -0.92 17.52
N ASN A 137 4.48 -0.76 16.23
CA ASN A 137 5.05 0.30 15.40
C ASN A 137 4.04 1.37 14.96
N HIS A 138 2.76 1.21 15.30
CA HIS A 138 1.69 2.13 14.94
C HIS A 138 1.51 2.37 13.43
N TYR A 139 1.97 1.45 12.59
CA TYR A 139 1.61 1.47 11.17
C TYR A 139 0.23 0.87 10.96
N ARG A 140 -0.53 1.46 10.03
CA ARG A 140 -1.84 0.94 9.67
C ARG A 140 -1.72 -0.24 8.73
N TYR A 141 -2.51 -1.28 9.00
CA TYR A 141 -2.72 -2.35 8.04
C TYR A 141 -3.61 -1.88 6.91
N VAL A 142 -3.16 -2.09 5.68
CA VAL A 142 -3.91 -1.79 4.45
C VAL A 142 -3.97 -3.04 3.58
N LEU A 143 -5.17 -3.51 3.26
CA LEU A 143 -5.38 -4.61 2.34
C LEU A 143 -5.47 -4.07 0.90
N HIS A 144 -4.62 -4.59 0.02
CA HIS A 144 -4.65 -4.30 -1.41
C HIS A 144 -4.10 -5.50 -2.18
N ASN A 145 -4.76 -5.93 -3.27
CA ASN A 145 -4.32 -7.03 -4.14
C ASN A 145 -3.91 -8.33 -3.39
N GLN A 146 -4.73 -8.81 -2.45
CA GLN A 146 -4.43 -9.98 -1.60
C GLN A 146 -3.13 -9.87 -0.77
N GLN A 147 -2.67 -8.65 -0.53
CA GLN A 147 -1.54 -8.35 0.34
C GLN A 147 -1.96 -7.44 1.49
N ILE A 148 -1.48 -7.76 2.69
CA ILE A 148 -1.53 -6.89 3.85
C ILE A 148 -0.27 -6.03 3.82
N LEU A 149 -0.46 -4.74 3.62
CA LEU A 149 0.57 -3.72 3.57
C LEU A 149 0.58 -2.97 4.91
N MET A 150 1.74 -2.49 5.33
CA MET A 150 1.87 -1.61 6.50
C MET A 150 2.37 -0.25 6.07
N VAL A 151 1.64 0.81 6.42
CA VAL A 151 1.97 2.19 6.05
C VAL A 151 1.80 3.14 7.24
N ASN A 152 2.54 4.24 7.22
CA ASN A 152 2.37 5.33 8.19
C ASN A 152 1.48 6.42 7.59
N GLU A 153 0.17 6.17 7.58
CA GLU A 153 -0.81 7.09 6.98
C GLU A 153 -1.40 8.07 8.00
N VAL A 154 -1.92 9.20 7.52
CA VAL A 154 -2.57 10.25 8.34
C VAL A 154 -4.01 10.56 7.91
N VAL A 155 -4.58 9.75 7.03
CA VAL A 155 -5.90 9.98 6.41
C VAL A 155 -7.04 9.30 7.16
N TYR A 156 -6.75 8.33 8.03
CA TYR A 156 -7.77 7.58 8.76
C TYR A 156 -8.66 8.47 9.63
N GLU A 157 -8.10 9.50 10.26
CA GLU A 157 -8.86 10.48 11.03
C GLU A 157 -9.81 11.29 10.13
N LEU A 158 -9.37 11.68 8.94
CA LEU A 158 -10.23 12.35 7.96
C LEU A 158 -11.36 11.41 7.51
N LEU A 159 -11.03 10.18 7.16
CA LEU A 159 -11.99 9.16 6.74
C LEU A 159 -13.05 8.92 7.83
N SER A 160 -12.63 8.84 9.09
CA SER A 160 -13.50 8.56 10.24
C SER A 160 -14.53 9.67 10.51
N ARG A 161 -14.33 10.89 10.00
CA ARG A 161 -15.34 11.97 10.05
C ARG A 161 -16.54 11.69 9.16
N GLY A 162 -16.45 10.72 8.24
CA GLY A 162 -17.52 10.38 7.31
C GLY A 162 -17.88 11.55 6.40
N VAL A 163 -19.17 11.70 6.08
CA VAL A 163 -19.69 12.69 5.13
C VAL A 163 -19.20 14.11 5.44
N VAL A 164 -19.23 14.50 6.72
CA VAL A 164 -18.88 15.86 7.16
C VAL A 164 -17.43 16.21 6.84
N GLY A 165 -16.52 15.24 6.86
CA GLY A 165 -15.11 15.47 6.53
C GLY A 165 -14.86 15.85 5.08
N PHE A 166 -15.80 15.58 4.17
CA PHE A 166 -15.64 15.75 2.73
C PHE A 166 -16.58 16.79 2.11
N VAL A 167 -17.47 17.40 2.89
CA VAL A 167 -18.33 18.50 2.42
C VAL A 167 -17.60 19.83 2.62
N GLU A 168 -17.67 20.72 1.64
CA GLU A 168 -17.17 22.09 1.79
C GLU A 168 -18.04 22.85 2.80
N GLU A 169 -17.43 23.43 3.83
CA GLU A 169 -18.12 24.33 4.75
C GLU A 169 -18.37 25.65 4.01
N GLY A 170 -19.64 26.07 3.97
CA GLY A 170 -20.10 27.28 3.29
C GLY A 170 -19.95 28.54 4.13
#